data_AF-A0A534P862-F1
#
_entry.id   AF-A0A534P862-F1
#
_cell.length_a   1.000
_cell.length_b   1.000
_cell.length_c   1.000
_cell.angle_alpha   90.00
_cell.angle_beta   90.00
_cell.angle_gamma   90.00
#
_symmetry.space_group_name_H-M   'P 1'
#
loop_
_entity.id
_entity.type
_entity.pdbx_description
1 polymer ?
#
loop_
_entity_poly.entity_id
_entity_poly.type
_entity_poly.pdbx_seq_one_letter_code
_entity_poly.pdbx_strand_id
1 'polypeptide(L)'
;KDNIDTGDRMQTTAGSFALAGKPALKDSTVAAKLRAGGAVILGKTNLSEWANFRSFFSTSGWSGRGGLTHNPYSLDRNACGSSSGSGAAAAANFAAISFGSETDGSIVCPANVNSVVGLKPTVGLSRCGGRSQRRRQPHS
;
A
#
# COMPACT_ATOMS: atom_id res chain seq x y z
N LYS A 1 -2.14 1.49 0.26
CA LYS A 1 -0.68 1.67 0.38
C LYS A 1 -0.10 2.18 -0.93
N ASP A 2 0.84 3.12 -0.90
CA ASP A 2 1.43 3.79 -2.07
C ASP A 2 2.42 2.94 -2.90
N ASN A 3 2.40 1.61 -2.73
CA ASN A 3 3.08 0.64 -3.60
C ASN A 3 2.10 -0.27 -4.36
N ILE A 4 0.82 0.12 -4.44
CA ILE A 4 -0.24 -0.58 -5.17
C ILE A 4 -0.69 0.31 -6.32
N ASP A 5 -0.53 -0.13 -7.56
CA ASP A 5 -0.92 0.64 -8.75
C ASP A 5 -2.43 0.88 -8.82
N THR A 6 -2.81 2.12 -9.17
CA THR A 6 -4.15 2.49 -9.66
C THR A 6 -4.03 3.20 -11.00
N GLY A 7 -4.90 2.87 -11.96
CA GLY A 7 -4.94 3.43 -13.31
C GLY A 7 -5.64 4.80 -13.40
N ASP A 8 -5.64 5.55 -12.30
CA ASP A 8 -6.20 6.89 -12.20
C ASP A 8 -5.06 7.92 -12.09
N ARG A 9 -5.35 9.13 -11.60
CA ARG A 9 -4.34 10.20 -11.48
C ARG A 9 -3.45 10.07 -10.24
N MET A 10 -3.71 9.11 -9.34
CA MET A 10 -2.88 8.93 -8.15
C MET A 10 -1.54 8.30 -8.51
N GLN A 11 -0.48 8.82 -7.91
CA GLN A 11 0.87 8.27 -8.07
C GLN A 11 1.01 6.98 -7.26
N THR A 12 1.92 6.10 -7.68
CA THR A 12 2.35 4.92 -6.91
C THR A 12 3.86 4.99 -6.79
N THR A 13 4.34 5.48 -5.66
CA THR A 13 5.75 5.91 -5.54
C THR A 13 6.58 5.07 -4.58
N ALA A 14 5.97 4.10 -3.90
CA ALA A 14 6.59 3.36 -2.80
C ALA A 14 7.22 4.29 -1.73
N GLY A 15 6.68 5.50 -1.58
CA GLY A 15 7.21 6.54 -0.69
C GLY A 15 8.43 7.31 -1.21
N SER A 16 8.92 7.02 -2.43
CA SER A 16 10.15 7.60 -2.95
C SER A 16 9.90 8.66 -4.03
N PHE A 17 10.63 9.78 -3.95
CA PHE A 17 10.60 10.82 -4.99
C PHE A 17 11.10 10.32 -6.35
N ALA A 18 11.92 9.27 -6.38
CA ALA A 18 12.42 8.67 -7.62
C ALA A 18 11.30 8.11 -8.52
N LEU A 19 10.15 7.75 -7.93
CA LEU A 19 8.99 7.23 -8.65
C LEU A 19 7.86 8.26 -8.76
N ALA A 20 8.06 9.48 -8.27
CA ALA A 20 7.08 10.54 -8.42
C ALA A 20 7.08 11.06 -9.88
N GLY A 21 5.90 11.19 -10.47
CA GLY A 21 5.76 11.81 -11.79
C GLY A 21 4.55 11.29 -12.55
N LYS A 22 4.73 10.22 -13.33
CA LYS A 22 3.65 9.65 -14.15
C LYS A 22 2.87 8.61 -13.35
N PRO A 23 1.52 8.73 -13.27
CA PRO A 23 0.69 7.68 -12.67
C PRO A 23 0.84 6.34 -13.39
N ALA A 24 0.42 5.26 -12.73
CA ALA A 24 0.37 3.95 -13.36
C ALA A 24 -0.64 3.94 -14.52
N LEU A 25 -0.31 3.24 -15.61
CA LEU A 25 -1.16 3.18 -16.80
C LEU A 25 -2.46 2.38 -16.58
N LYS A 26 -2.46 1.49 -15.59
CA LYS A 26 -3.58 0.58 -15.31
C LYS A 26 -3.65 0.24 -13.83
N ASP A 27 -4.84 -0.13 -13.39
CA ASP A 27 -5.02 -0.69 -12.06
C ASP A 27 -4.21 -1.99 -11.87
N SER A 28 -3.69 -2.16 -10.67
CA SER A 28 -3.30 -3.48 -10.17
C SER A 28 -4.51 -4.43 -10.14
N THR A 29 -4.26 -5.75 -10.10
CA THR A 29 -5.34 -6.74 -10.05
C THR A 29 -6.29 -6.52 -8.86
N VAL A 30 -5.76 -6.09 -7.71
CA VAL A 30 -6.57 -5.79 -6.52
C VAL A 30 -7.40 -4.52 -6.71
N ALA A 31 -6.80 -3.43 -7.21
CA ALA A 31 -7.53 -2.19 -7.47
C ALA A 31 -8.65 -2.38 -8.51
N ALA A 32 -8.37 -3.13 -9.58
CA ALA A 32 -9.36 -3.44 -10.61
C ALA A 32 -10.55 -4.24 -10.04
N LYS A 33 -10.29 -5.24 -9.18
CA LYS A 33 -11.36 -6.01 -8.52
C LYS A 33 -12.18 -5.15 -7.56
N LEU A 34 -11.54 -4.25 -6.81
CA LEU A 34 -12.24 -3.34 -5.91
C LEU A 34 -13.16 -2.40 -6.68
N ARG A 35 -12.67 -1.79 -7.77
CA ARG A 35 -13.49 -0.95 -8.64
C ARG A 35 -14.64 -1.72 -9.29
N ALA A 36 -14.40 -2.93 -9.78
CA ALA A 36 -15.44 -3.79 -10.33
C ALA A 36 -16.52 -4.16 -9.29
N GLY A 37 -16.15 -4.24 -8.01
CA GLY A 37 -17.06 -4.41 -6.89
C GLY A 37 -17.75 -3.13 -6.41
N GLY A 38 -17.58 -2.00 -7.09
CA GLY A 38 -18.21 -0.72 -6.74
C GLY A 38 -17.48 0.09 -5.65
N ALA A 39 -16.27 -0.32 -5.25
CA ALA A 39 -15.52 0.41 -4.23
C ALA A 39 -14.96 1.74 -4.77
N VAL A 40 -15.02 2.78 -3.93
CA VAL A 40 -14.39 4.08 -4.19
C VAL A 40 -13.00 4.10 -3.57
N ILE A 41 -11.96 4.31 -4.40
CA ILE A 41 -10.59 4.45 -3.92
C ILE A 41 -10.36 5.90 -3.50
N LEU A 42 -10.34 6.14 -2.18
CA LEU A 42 -10.18 7.48 -1.60
C LEU A 42 -8.79 8.10 -1.82
N GLY A 43 -7.74 7.27 -1.79
CA GLY A 43 -6.37 7.78 -1.80
C GLY A 43 -5.31 6.71 -1.66
N LYS A 44 -4.05 7.17 -1.54
CA LYS A 44 -2.88 6.35 -1.24
C LYS A 44 -2.38 6.68 0.16
N THR A 45 -2.11 5.65 0.95
CA THR A 45 -1.53 5.78 2.29
C THR A 45 0.00 5.72 2.24
N ASN A 46 0.65 6.51 3.10
CA ASN A 46 2.09 6.48 3.29
C ASN A 46 2.57 5.09 3.79
N LEU A 47 3.87 4.81 3.61
CA LEU A 47 4.53 3.56 4.00
C LEU A 47 5.98 3.84 4.43
N SER A 48 6.63 2.86 5.06
CA SER A 48 8.11 2.86 5.10
C SER A 48 8.63 2.80 3.66
N GLU A 49 9.50 3.75 3.29
CA GLU A 49 10.03 3.85 1.92
C GLU A 49 10.57 2.51 1.39
N TRP A 50 10.27 2.18 0.13
CA TRP A 50 10.63 0.89 -0.48
C TRP A 50 10.19 -0.33 0.34
N ALA A 51 9.02 -0.22 0.98
CA ALA A 51 8.49 -1.25 1.86
C ALA A 51 9.45 -1.67 3.00
N ASN A 52 10.22 -0.70 3.52
CA ASN A 52 11.26 -0.87 4.56
C ASN A 52 12.52 -1.61 4.09
N PHE A 53 12.71 -1.82 2.78
CA PHE A 53 13.86 -2.53 2.21
C PHE A 53 14.92 -1.58 1.63
N ARG A 54 15.12 -0.42 2.26
CA ARG A 54 16.08 0.60 1.85
C ARG A 54 17.37 0.62 2.67
N SER A 55 17.29 0.32 3.98
CA SER A 55 18.42 0.40 4.91
C SER A 55 18.13 -0.39 6.18
N PHE A 56 19.19 -0.91 6.81
CA PHE A 56 19.16 -1.53 8.13
C PHE A 56 18.80 -0.55 9.26
N PHE A 57 19.01 0.76 9.06
CA PHE A 57 18.67 1.82 10.01
C PHE A 57 17.42 2.61 9.57
N SER A 58 16.49 1.94 8.91
CA SER A 58 15.25 2.55 8.44
C SER A 58 14.33 2.92 9.62
N THR A 59 13.64 4.07 9.50
CA THR A 59 12.57 4.46 10.43
C THR A 59 11.23 3.97 9.89
N SER A 60 10.55 3.11 10.66
CA SER A 60 9.23 2.60 10.27
C SER A 60 8.22 3.72 10.08
N GLY A 61 7.46 3.66 8.99
CA GLY A 61 6.47 4.67 8.63
C GLY A 61 7.01 5.98 8.08
N TRP A 62 8.33 6.13 7.95
CA TRP A 62 8.94 7.25 7.26
C TRP A 62 9.14 6.95 5.77
N SER A 63 8.83 7.94 4.93
CA SER A 63 9.29 7.97 3.55
C SER A 63 9.73 9.36 3.13
N GLY A 64 10.61 9.43 2.11
CA GLY A 64 11.08 10.71 1.59
C GLY A 64 9.92 11.59 1.10
N ARG A 65 8.93 10.99 0.44
CA ARG A 65 7.78 11.72 -0.09
C ARG A 65 6.69 12.01 0.94
N GLY A 66 6.41 11.07 1.83
CA GLY A 66 5.26 11.11 2.74
C GLY A 66 5.57 11.56 4.16
N GLY A 67 6.85 11.77 4.50
CA GLY A 67 7.27 12.05 5.87
C GLY A 67 7.04 10.88 6.82
N LEU A 68 6.99 11.15 8.12
CA LEU A 68 6.73 10.15 9.16
C LEU A 68 5.22 9.96 9.37
N THR A 69 4.77 8.71 9.29
CA THR A 69 3.43 8.33 9.73
C THR A 69 3.40 8.12 11.24
N HIS A 70 2.60 8.93 11.93
CA HIS A 70 2.42 8.86 13.37
C HIS A 70 1.33 7.86 13.75
N ASN A 71 1.46 7.26 14.94
CA ASN A 71 0.43 6.41 15.52
C ASN A 71 -0.72 7.30 16.04
N PRO A 72 -1.99 7.09 15.64
CA PRO A 72 -3.10 7.94 16.05
C PRO A 72 -3.42 7.85 17.55
N TYR A 73 -2.96 6.82 18.27
CA TYR A 73 -3.07 6.71 19.72
C TYR A 73 -1.95 7.43 20.48
N SER A 74 -0.83 7.75 19.82
CA SER A 74 0.33 8.42 20.43
C SER A 74 1.17 9.07 19.33
N LEU A 75 0.96 10.37 19.10
CA LEU A 75 1.55 11.08 17.97
C LEU A 75 3.08 11.26 18.09
N ASP A 76 3.67 10.99 19.25
CA ASP A 76 5.13 10.92 19.45
C ASP A 76 5.74 9.58 19.02
N ARG A 77 4.92 8.61 18.56
CA ARG A 77 5.35 7.28 18.12
C ARG A 77 5.08 7.05 16.63
N ASN A 78 5.87 6.17 16.02
CA ASN A 78 5.60 5.70 14.66
C ASN A 78 4.49 4.63 14.65
N ALA A 79 3.86 4.45 13.48
CA ALA A 79 2.75 3.52 13.28
C ALA A 79 3.20 2.07 12.91
N CYS A 80 4.40 1.62 13.30
CA CYS A 80 5.12 0.47 12.73
C CYS A 80 5.15 0.53 11.20
N GLY A 81 5.42 -0.58 10.50
CA GLY A 81 5.54 -0.59 9.05
C GLY A 81 5.71 -1.99 8.47
N SER A 82 5.79 -2.11 7.14
CA SER A 82 5.80 -0.99 6.20
C SER A 82 4.42 -0.43 5.84
N SER A 83 3.30 -1.09 6.13
CA SER A 83 1.95 -0.57 5.82
C SER A 83 1.43 0.46 6.84
N SER A 84 2.31 1.37 7.27
CA SER A 84 2.11 2.32 8.36
C SER A 84 0.87 3.18 8.20
N GLY A 85 0.75 3.86 7.05
CA GLY A 85 -0.41 4.72 6.77
C GLY A 85 -1.70 3.94 6.61
N SER A 86 -1.66 2.67 6.18
CA SER A 86 -2.86 1.84 6.10
C SER A 86 -3.39 1.46 7.47
N GLY A 87 -2.51 1.10 8.41
CA GLY A 87 -2.88 0.83 9.81
C GLY A 87 -3.41 2.09 10.51
N ALA A 88 -2.66 3.20 10.41
CA ALA A 88 -3.06 4.48 11.01
C ALA A 88 -4.37 5.03 10.44
N ALA A 89 -4.57 4.96 9.11
CA ALA A 89 -5.81 5.45 8.48
C ALA A 89 -7.05 4.64 8.89
N ALA A 90 -6.91 3.32 9.09
CA ALA A 90 -7.99 2.48 9.60
C ALA A 90 -8.32 2.84 11.06
N ALA A 91 -7.30 2.99 11.90
CA ALA A 91 -7.47 3.35 13.31
C ALA A 91 -8.08 4.76 13.51
N ALA A 92 -7.71 5.71 12.65
CA ALA A 92 -8.22 7.08 12.68
C ALA A 92 -9.55 7.28 11.93
N ASN A 93 -10.21 6.22 11.46
CA ASN A 93 -11.46 6.26 10.69
C ASN A 93 -11.41 7.11 9.40
N PHE A 94 -10.25 7.22 8.75
CA PHE A 94 -10.13 7.93 7.46
C PHE A 94 -10.68 7.13 6.27
N ALA A 95 -10.83 5.81 6.41
CA ALA A 95 -11.42 4.94 5.41
C ALA A 95 -12.11 3.76 6.08
N ALA A 96 -13.18 3.24 5.47
CA ALA A 96 -13.88 2.05 5.96
C ALA A 96 -13.00 0.79 5.93
N ILE A 97 -12.12 0.68 4.92
CA ILE A 97 -11.17 -0.43 4.76
C ILE A 97 -9.89 0.13 4.14
N SER A 98 -8.73 -0.40 4.52
CA SER A 98 -7.44 -0.06 3.93
C SER A 98 -6.70 -1.31 3.44
N PHE A 99 -5.84 -1.14 2.43
CA PHE A 99 -5.04 -2.21 1.85
C PHE A 99 -3.56 -2.00 2.14
N GLY A 100 -2.90 -3.08 2.59
CA GLY A 100 -1.47 -3.15 2.85
C GLY A 100 -0.78 -4.24 2.01
N SER A 101 0.53 -4.35 2.18
CA SER A 101 1.33 -5.42 1.59
C SER A 101 2.31 -5.94 2.64
N GLU A 102 2.51 -7.26 2.69
CA GLU A 102 3.44 -7.89 3.62
C GLU A 102 4.46 -8.76 2.90
N THR A 103 5.73 -8.50 3.18
CA THR A 103 6.85 -9.43 2.91
C THR A 103 7.13 -10.23 4.18
N ASP A 104 7.31 -9.50 5.29
CA ASP A 104 7.45 -10.00 6.65
C ASP A 104 6.93 -8.93 7.61
N GLY A 105 5.92 -9.23 8.44
CA GLY A 105 5.32 -8.34 9.46
C GLY A 105 4.61 -7.07 8.98
N SER A 106 4.76 -6.68 7.70
CA SER A 106 4.38 -5.37 7.18
C SER A 106 2.88 -5.06 7.08
N ILE A 107 1.99 -6.00 7.35
CA ILE A 107 0.54 -5.83 7.60
C ILE A 107 0.26 -6.07 9.08
N VAL A 108 0.73 -7.17 9.66
CA VAL A 108 0.36 -7.56 11.04
C VAL A 108 0.97 -6.65 12.11
N CYS A 109 2.19 -6.15 11.94
CA CYS A 109 2.81 -5.21 12.87
C CYS A 109 2.09 -3.85 12.91
N PRO A 110 1.87 -3.15 11.77
CA PRO A 110 1.10 -1.91 11.81
C PRO A 110 -0.35 -2.13 12.22
N ALA A 111 -0.95 -3.31 11.96
CA ALA A 111 -2.27 -3.60 12.49
C ALA A 111 -2.28 -3.67 14.03
N ASN A 112 -1.35 -4.42 14.62
CA ASN A 112 -1.19 -4.55 16.07
C ASN A 112 -0.92 -3.20 16.74
N VAL A 113 0.09 -2.46 16.27
CA VAL A 113 0.51 -1.19 16.87
C VAL A 113 -0.56 -0.10 16.78
N ASN A 114 -1.43 -0.16 15.77
CA ASN A 114 -2.54 0.78 15.60
C ASN A 114 -3.89 0.19 16.06
N SER A 115 -3.90 -0.90 16.85
CA SER A 115 -5.12 -1.50 17.42
C SER A 115 -6.24 -1.78 16.40
N VAL A 116 -5.87 -2.30 15.21
CA VAL A 116 -6.81 -2.70 14.16
C VAL A 116 -6.57 -4.14 13.71
N VAL A 117 -7.55 -4.74 13.04
CA VAL A 117 -7.41 -6.07 12.46
C VAL A 117 -6.60 -6.02 11.17
N GLY A 118 -5.60 -6.88 11.05
CA GLY A 118 -4.79 -7.06 9.85
C GLY A 118 -4.75 -8.53 9.44
N LEU A 119 -4.98 -8.81 8.16
CA LEU A 119 -4.97 -10.16 7.61
C LEU A 119 -3.90 -10.28 6.52
N LYS A 120 -2.89 -11.14 6.75
CA LYS A 120 -1.99 -11.59 5.70
C LYS A 120 -2.52 -12.91 5.13
N PRO A 121 -3.03 -12.93 3.88
CA PRO A 121 -3.50 -14.16 3.27
C PRO A 121 -2.33 -15.10 2.93
N THR A 122 -2.64 -16.36 2.65
CA THR A 122 -1.68 -17.31 2.06
C THR A 122 -1.09 -16.72 0.78
N VAL A 123 0.23 -16.85 0.60
CA VAL A 123 0.92 -16.41 -0.61
C VAL A 123 0.29 -17.06 -1.83
N GLY A 124 -0.07 -16.26 -2.84
CA GLY A 124 -0.75 -16.72 -4.05
C GLY A 124 -2.28 -16.57 -4.04
N LEU A 125 -2.93 -16.42 -2.87
CA LEU A 125 -4.37 -16.17 -2.78
C LEU A 125 -4.76 -14.80 -3.36
N SER A 126 -3.95 -13.78 -3.05
CA SER A 126 -4.02 -12.45 -3.66
C SER A 126 -2.81 -12.21 -4.54
N ARG A 127 -3.02 -11.92 -5.83
CA ARG A 127 -1.91 -11.70 -6.79
C ARG A 127 -1.27 -10.32 -6.60
N CYS A 128 0.05 -10.30 -6.39
CA CYS A 128 0.87 -9.08 -6.29
C CYS A 128 1.22 -8.41 -7.62
N GLY A 129 0.78 -8.95 -8.77
CA GLY A 129 1.14 -8.44 -10.11
C GLY A 129 -0.04 -8.28 -11.07
N GLY A 130 0.06 -7.31 -11.98
CA GLY A 130 -0.91 -7.07 -13.05
C GLY A 130 -0.73 -8.04 -14.22
N ARG A 131 -1.84 -8.56 -14.78
CA ARG A 131 -1.82 -9.38 -16.01
C ARG A 131 -1.21 -8.53 -17.15
N SER A 132 -0.07 -8.96 -17.70
CA SER A 132 0.30 -8.63 -19.08
C SER A 132 -0.53 -9.55 -19.97
N GLN A 133 -1.57 -9.02 -20.62
CA GLN A 133 -2.19 -9.76 -21.72
C GLN A 133 -1.25 -9.66 -22.92
N ARG A 134 -0.50 -10.73 -23.23
CA ARG A 134 0.00 -10.93 -24.59
C ARG A 134 -1.00 -11.76 -25.39
N ARG A 135 -1.50 -11.07 -26.42
CA ARG A 135 -2.35 -11.42 -27.55
C ARG A 135 -2.29 -12.89 -27.99
N ARG A 136 -3.45 -13.52 -28.15
CA ARG A 136 -3.62 -14.60 -29.13
C ARG A 136 -3.38 -13.99 -30.51
N GLN A 137 -2.40 -14.47 -31.26
CA GLN A 137 -2.37 -14.25 -32.69
C GLN A 137 -3.45 -15.13 -33.33
N PRO A 138 -4.27 -14.62 -34.26
CA PRO A 138 -5.09 -15.45 -35.11
C PRO A 138 -4.18 -16.07 -36.19
N HIS A 139 -4.08 -17.40 -36.20
CA HIS A 139 -3.60 -18.11 -37.37
C HIS A 139 -4.79 -18.26 -38.32
N SER A 140 -4.68 -17.57 -39.46
CA SER A 140 -5.38 -17.85 -40.72
C SER A 140 -4.92 -19.17 -41.31
#